data_AF-A0A6C0HD08-F1
#
_entry.id   AF-A0A6C0HD08-F1
#
_cell.length_a   1.000
_cell.length_b   1.000
_cell.length_c   1.000
_cell.angle_alpha   90.00
_cell.angle_beta   90.00
_cell.angle_gamma   90.00
#
_symmetry.space_group_name_H-M   'P 1'
#
loop_
_entity.id
_entity.type
_entity.pdbx_description
1 polymer ?
#
loop_
_entity_poly.entity_id
_entity_poly.type
_entity_poly.pdbx_seq_one_letter_code
_entity_poly.pdbx_strand_id
1 'polypeptide(L)'
;MYEFIILRHVPKKEYQEHWIKCFISIKKFYPNQKVTILDDKSDMSLVKHVDDQLIKDKTINIVYNTFEYSLAELFPYKYISKLNNKTKFIILHDSTYFIKYYDFSNVTNKFLFQFNNHEWDELKKETDLISKLNNNNELIKFYMRYNNWAGSLGIMSIADSEFIKDIYQKYNLTILESLLNNRKQRMCLERIIAAIFFIEKKVTLDNCSLFGDYYGNTKNENYLVKVFQSR
;
A
#
# COMPACT_ATOMS: atom_id res chain seq x y z
N MET A 1 14.80 2.74 -12.63
CA MET A 1 15.20 2.43 -11.24
C MET A 1 13.95 2.41 -10.37
N TYR A 2 13.88 1.55 -9.36
CA TYR A 2 12.73 1.48 -8.46
C TYR A 2 13.18 1.32 -7.00
N GLU A 3 12.33 1.73 -6.07
CA GLU A 3 12.55 1.63 -4.64
C GLU A 3 11.42 0.81 -3.99
N PHE A 4 11.74 0.05 -2.95
CA PHE A 4 10.73 -0.61 -2.13
C PHE A 4 10.31 0.31 -0.99
N ILE A 5 9.02 0.33 -0.69
CA ILE A 5 8.46 0.90 0.54
C ILE A 5 7.82 -0.22 1.34
N ILE A 6 8.17 -0.31 2.62
CA ILE A 6 7.50 -1.19 3.59
C ILE A 6 6.70 -0.29 4.53
N LEU A 7 5.38 -0.41 4.53
CA LEU A 7 4.53 0.12 5.58
C LEU A 7 4.60 -0.83 6.78
N ARG A 8 5.19 -0.35 7.88
CA ARG A 8 5.46 -1.14 9.08
C ARG A 8 4.61 -0.67 10.26
N HIS A 9 3.94 -1.61 10.93
CA HIS A 9 3.26 -1.39 12.20
C HIS A 9 3.42 -2.62 13.09
N VAL A 10 4.30 -2.55 14.10
CA VAL A 10 4.64 -3.66 14.99
C VAL A 10 4.16 -3.37 16.41
N PRO A 11 2.86 -3.60 16.72
CA PRO A 11 2.31 -3.28 18.04
C PRO A 11 2.58 -4.37 19.08
N LYS A 12 2.95 -5.58 18.65
CA LYS A 12 3.19 -6.76 19.49
C LYS A 12 4.29 -7.61 18.90
N LYS A 13 4.96 -8.39 19.76
CA LYS A 13 6.11 -9.24 19.41
C LYS A 13 5.83 -10.21 18.25
N GLU A 14 4.61 -10.75 18.16
CA GLU A 14 4.20 -11.65 17.08
C GLU A 14 4.29 -11.03 15.67
N TYR A 15 4.11 -9.71 15.55
CA TYR A 15 4.24 -9.00 14.27
C TYR A 15 5.71 -8.73 13.89
N GLN A 16 6.64 -8.89 14.84
CA GLN A 16 8.07 -8.67 14.61
C GLN A 16 8.61 -9.63 13.54
N GLU A 17 8.23 -10.90 13.62
CA GLU A 17 8.69 -11.92 12.68
C GLU A 17 8.18 -11.67 11.25
N HIS A 18 6.95 -11.15 11.13
CA HIS A 18 6.34 -10.86 9.83
C HIS A 18 7.12 -9.78 9.07
N TRP A 19 7.35 -8.62 9.71
CA TRP A 19 8.06 -7.51 9.05
C TRP A 19 9.53 -7.86 8.77
N ILE A 20 10.19 -8.57 9.68
CA ILE A 20 11.58 -9.01 9.47
C ILE A 20 11.63 -9.93 8.24
N LYS A 21 10.69 -10.87 8.11
CA LYS A 21 10.63 -11.75 6.94
C LYS A 21 10.33 -10.98 5.64
N CYS A 22 9.43 -9.99 5.67
CA CYS A 22 9.21 -9.08 4.56
C CYS A 22 10.52 -8.42 4.11
N PHE A 23 11.20 -7.74 5.05
CA PHE A 23 12.46 -7.05 4.79
C PHE A 23 13.56 -8.00 4.27
N ILE A 24 13.78 -9.13 4.94
CA ILE A 24 14.78 -10.13 4.52
C ILE A 24 14.49 -10.64 3.12
N SER A 25 13.22 -10.89 2.78
CA SER A 25 12.87 -11.35 1.43
C SER A 25 13.22 -10.32 0.36
N ILE A 26 13.02 -9.02 0.64
CA ILE A 26 13.40 -7.95 -0.27
C ILE A 26 14.92 -7.93 -0.44
N LYS A 27 15.69 -7.91 0.66
CA LYS A 27 17.16 -7.86 0.58
C LYS A 27 17.77 -9.13 -0.05
N LYS A 28 17.12 -10.28 0.10
CA LYS A 28 17.53 -11.54 -0.54
C LYS A 28 17.42 -11.47 -2.06
N PHE A 29 16.30 -10.98 -2.59
CA PHE A 29 16.04 -10.97 -4.03
C PHE A 29 16.45 -9.66 -4.73
N TYR A 30 16.58 -8.56 -3.98
CA TYR A 30 16.88 -7.22 -4.48
C TYR A 30 17.96 -6.53 -3.62
N PRO A 31 19.16 -7.12 -3.48
CA PRO A 31 20.17 -6.70 -2.50
C PRO A 31 20.63 -5.24 -2.66
N ASN A 32 20.63 -4.75 -3.89
CA ASN A 32 21.11 -3.40 -4.23
C ASN A 32 19.99 -2.35 -4.27
N GLN A 33 18.73 -2.74 -4.13
CA GLN A 33 17.62 -1.78 -4.20
C GLN A 33 17.42 -1.07 -2.88
N LYS A 34 17.10 0.21 -3.00
CA LYS A 34 16.76 1.03 -1.84
C LYS A 34 15.44 0.58 -1.23
N VAL A 35 15.42 0.52 0.09
CA VAL A 35 14.25 0.15 0.89
C VAL A 35 13.97 1.29 1.85
N THR A 36 12.77 1.86 1.75
CA THR A 36 12.27 2.85 2.70
C THR A 36 11.25 2.18 3.61
N ILE A 37 11.54 2.11 4.91
CA ILE A 37 10.63 1.61 5.93
C ILE A 37 9.87 2.82 6.47
N LEU A 38 8.56 2.83 6.29
CA LEU A 38 7.66 3.83 6.85
C LEU A 38 7.01 3.23 8.09
N ASP A 39 7.50 3.62 9.27
CA ASP A 39 7.02 3.13 10.55
C ASP A 39 5.81 3.92 11.02
N ASP A 40 4.64 3.28 11.01
CA ASP A 40 3.38 3.86 11.42
C ASP A 40 3.00 3.39 12.83
N LYS A 41 3.69 3.91 13.85
CA LYS A 41 3.38 3.67 15.27
C LYS A 41 3.67 2.25 15.76
N SER A 42 4.82 1.69 15.40
CA SER A 42 5.30 0.47 16.06
C SER A 42 5.62 0.71 17.53
N ASP A 43 5.63 -0.35 18.34
CA ASP A 43 6.27 -0.32 19.65
C ASP A 43 7.79 -0.27 19.47
N MET A 44 8.38 0.86 19.85
CA MET A 44 9.83 1.11 19.69
C MET A 44 10.69 0.11 20.45
N SER A 45 10.20 -0.50 21.53
CA SER A 45 10.93 -1.55 22.25
C SER A 45 11.13 -2.82 21.41
N LEU A 46 10.27 -3.03 20.39
CA LEU A 46 10.32 -4.18 19.49
C LEU A 46 11.15 -3.94 18.22
N VAL A 47 11.29 -2.68 17.78
CA VAL A 47 11.95 -2.37 16.50
C VAL A 47 13.30 -1.68 16.64
N LYS A 48 13.55 -0.94 17.72
CA LYS A 48 14.74 -0.08 17.86
C LYS A 48 16.06 -0.83 17.69
N HIS A 49 16.20 -2.01 18.30
CA HIS A 49 17.45 -2.77 18.18
C HIS A 49 17.73 -3.14 16.71
N VAL A 50 16.68 -3.43 15.93
CA VAL A 50 16.82 -3.86 14.55
C VAL A 50 17.12 -2.62 13.71
N ASP A 51 16.41 -1.53 13.96
CA ASP A 51 16.60 -0.25 13.27
C ASP A 51 18.04 0.26 13.40
N ASP A 52 18.62 0.20 14.61
CA ASP A 52 20.02 0.59 14.87
C ASP A 52 21.04 -0.22 14.05
N GLN A 53 20.68 -1.44 13.64
CA GLN A 53 21.51 -2.25 12.74
C GLN A 53 21.25 -1.91 11.27
N LEU A 54 19.99 -1.72 10.88
CA LEU A 54 19.59 -1.45 9.50
C LEU A 54 20.13 -0.11 8.98
N ILE A 55 20.15 0.94 9.81
CA ILE A 55 20.63 2.27 9.41
C ILE A 55 22.11 2.32 9.00
N LYS A 56 22.88 1.25 9.25
CA LYS A 56 24.27 1.11 8.77
C LYS A 56 24.34 0.84 7.27
N ASP A 57 23.29 0.29 6.66
CA ASP A 57 23.18 0.08 5.22
C ASP A 57 22.60 1.35 4.57
N LYS A 58 23.39 1.99 3.69
CA LYS A 58 23.01 3.23 2.98
C LYS A 58 21.85 3.06 2.00
N THR A 59 21.50 1.82 1.64
CA THR A 59 20.32 1.52 0.83
C THR A 59 19.03 1.48 1.65
N ILE A 60 19.11 1.67 2.98
CA ILE A 60 17.95 1.63 3.86
C ILE A 60 17.68 3.02 4.41
N ASN A 61 16.41 3.41 4.36
CA ASN A 61 15.91 4.62 5.00
C ASN A 61 14.75 4.24 5.93
N ILE A 62 14.68 4.83 7.12
CA ILE A 62 13.58 4.62 8.07
C ILE A 62 12.94 5.97 8.36
N VAL A 63 11.63 6.06 8.18
CA VAL A 63 10.84 7.26 8.46
C VAL A 63 9.78 6.91 9.48
N TYR A 64 9.81 7.57 10.63
CA TYR A 64 8.84 7.36 11.69
C TYR A 64 7.66 8.33 11.54
N ASN A 65 6.44 7.82 11.73
CA ASN A 65 5.25 8.66 11.80
C ASN A 65 5.25 9.47 13.11
N THR A 66 5.46 10.77 12.99
CA THR A 66 5.47 11.74 14.10
C THR A 66 4.11 12.37 14.39
N PHE A 67 3.05 12.09 13.61
CA PHE A 67 1.70 12.60 13.87
C PHE A 67 1.09 11.94 15.11
N GLU A 68 0.10 12.56 15.76
CA GLU A 68 -0.57 11.96 16.92
C GLU A 68 -1.42 10.74 16.56
N TYR A 69 -1.79 10.61 15.28
CA TYR A 69 -2.61 9.53 14.73
C TYR A 69 -1.81 8.66 13.74
N SER A 70 -2.31 7.44 13.50
CA SER A 70 -1.81 6.52 12.46
C SER A 70 -2.22 7.03 11.08
N LEU A 71 -1.28 6.97 10.13
CA LEU A 71 -1.54 7.30 8.72
C LEU A 71 -1.96 6.06 7.91
N ALA A 72 -1.76 4.88 8.47
CA ALA A 72 -2.16 3.59 7.93
C ALA A 72 -1.71 3.43 6.46
N GLU A 73 -2.55 2.84 5.62
CA GLU A 73 -2.26 2.58 4.21
C GLU A 73 -2.04 3.86 3.38
N LEU A 74 -2.37 5.05 3.91
CA LEU A 74 -2.11 6.32 3.24
C LEU A 74 -0.67 6.82 3.43
N PHE A 75 0.08 6.29 4.41
CA PHE A 75 1.42 6.78 4.72
C PHE A 75 2.41 6.69 3.53
N PRO A 76 2.48 5.58 2.77
CA PRO A 76 3.31 5.50 1.56
C PRO A 76 2.95 6.59 0.53
N TYR A 77 1.66 6.82 0.31
CA TYR A 77 1.17 7.79 -0.66
C TYR A 77 1.51 9.23 -0.25
N LYS A 78 1.35 9.55 1.04
CA LYS A 78 1.75 10.85 1.62
C LYS A 78 3.26 11.07 1.55
N TYR A 79 4.06 10.04 1.79
CA TYR A 79 5.51 10.13 1.71
C TYR A 79 5.94 10.41 0.27
N ILE A 80 5.44 9.63 -0.69
CA ILE A 80 5.79 9.75 -2.10
C ILE A 80 5.33 11.10 -2.69
N SER A 81 4.15 11.59 -2.33
CA SER A 81 3.62 12.86 -2.87
C SER A 81 4.48 14.08 -2.54
N LYS A 82 5.35 13.98 -1.54
CA LYS A 82 6.32 15.01 -1.13
C LYS A 82 7.69 14.87 -1.79
N LEU A 83 7.94 13.79 -2.52
CA LEU A 83 9.21 13.59 -3.22
C LEU A 83 9.23 14.39 -4.54
N ASN A 84 10.41 14.89 -4.88
CA ASN A 84 10.62 15.64 -6.13
C ASN A 84 11.16 14.78 -7.27
N ASN A 85 11.74 13.61 -6.95
CA ASN A 85 12.39 12.76 -7.94
C ASN A 85 11.38 11.82 -8.62
N LYS A 86 11.58 11.61 -9.92
CA LYS A 86 10.85 10.58 -10.68
C LYS A 86 11.38 9.21 -10.30
N THR A 87 10.59 8.48 -9.53
CA THR A 87 10.94 7.15 -9.02
C THR A 87 9.70 6.27 -9.04
N LYS A 88 9.88 5.02 -9.45
CA LYS A 88 8.86 3.98 -9.30
C LYS A 88 8.99 3.33 -7.93
N PHE A 89 7.87 3.18 -7.23
CA PHE A 89 7.81 2.57 -5.91
C PHE A 89 7.08 1.24 -5.95
N ILE A 90 7.57 0.26 -5.20
CA ILE A 90 6.86 -0.97 -4.87
C ILE A 90 6.48 -0.89 -3.40
N ILE A 91 5.19 -0.64 -3.14
CA ILE A 91 4.62 -0.42 -1.81
C ILE A 91 4.09 -1.75 -1.28
N LEU A 92 4.59 -2.15 -0.12
CA LEU A 92 4.30 -3.42 0.55
C LEU A 92 3.83 -3.17 1.96
N HIS A 93 2.97 -4.07 2.45
CA HIS A 93 2.74 -4.23 3.87
C HIS A 93 3.86 -5.07 4.50
N ASP A 94 4.12 -4.82 5.77
CA ASP A 94 5.06 -5.60 6.58
C ASP A 94 4.72 -7.10 6.68
N SER A 95 3.48 -7.49 6.46
CA SER A 95 3.05 -8.88 6.40
C SER A 95 3.29 -9.57 5.05
N THR A 96 3.87 -8.88 4.07
CA THR A 96 4.02 -9.36 2.69
C THR A 96 5.46 -9.67 2.35
N TYR A 97 5.76 -10.88 1.86
CA TYR A 97 7.14 -11.29 1.57
C TYR A 97 7.27 -12.04 0.24
N PHE A 98 8.41 -11.86 -0.42
CA PHE A 98 8.75 -12.55 -1.65
C PHE A 98 9.20 -13.98 -1.37
N ILE A 99 8.79 -14.92 -2.23
CA ILE A 99 9.31 -16.31 -2.19
C ILE A 99 10.20 -16.63 -3.38
N LYS A 100 10.17 -15.80 -4.43
CA LYS A 100 11.08 -15.84 -5.58
C LYS A 100 11.27 -14.42 -6.15
N TYR A 101 12.33 -14.23 -6.92
CA TYR A 101 12.60 -12.98 -7.64
C TYR A 101 11.53 -12.69 -8.70
N TYR A 102 11.24 -11.41 -8.93
CA TYR A 102 10.41 -10.91 -10.02
C TYR A 102 11.01 -9.62 -10.58
N ASP A 103 11.07 -9.48 -11.89
CA ASP A 103 11.56 -8.24 -12.50
C ASP A 103 10.42 -7.19 -12.62
N PHE A 104 10.52 -6.13 -11.81
CA PHE A 104 9.58 -5.00 -11.82
C PHE A 104 9.91 -3.93 -12.87
N SER A 105 10.96 -4.10 -13.68
CA SER A 105 11.45 -3.09 -14.65
C SER A 105 10.33 -2.54 -15.54
N ASN A 106 9.46 -3.41 -16.05
CA ASN A 106 8.42 -3.09 -17.03
C ASN A 106 7.00 -3.00 -16.45
N VAL A 107 6.84 -3.07 -15.14
CA VAL A 107 5.54 -2.92 -14.48
C VAL A 107 5.41 -1.50 -13.93
N THR A 108 4.28 -0.84 -14.15
CA THR A 108 3.95 0.43 -13.50
C THR A 108 2.46 0.53 -13.22
N ASN A 109 2.11 1.35 -12.23
CA ASN A 109 0.75 1.74 -11.83
C ASN A 109 -0.22 0.54 -11.75
N LYS A 110 0.09 -0.42 -10.89
CA LYS A 110 -0.62 -1.69 -10.74
C LYS A 110 -0.70 -2.10 -9.27
N PHE A 111 -1.79 -2.71 -8.85
CA PHE A 111 -1.87 -3.32 -7.52
C PHE A 111 -1.02 -4.59 -7.46
N LEU A 112 -0.59 -4.98 -6.26
CA LEU A 112 -0.01 -6.31 -6.08
C LEU A 112 -1.10 -7.36 -6.11
N PHE A 113 -2.18 -7.13 -5.36
CA PHE A 113 -3.35 -8.00 -5.29
C PHE A 113 -4.63 -7.18 -5.42
N GLN A 114 -5.59 -7.68 -6.20
CA GLN A 114 -6.95 -7.13 -6.21
C GLN A 114 -7.90 -8.02 -5.42
N PHE A 115 -9.10 -7.51 -5.15
CA PHE A 115 -10.25 -8.34 -4.80
C PHE A 115 -11.47 -7.85 -5.57
N ASN A 116 -12.19 -8.77 -6.21
CA ASN A 116 -13.38 -8.43 -7.00
C ASN A 116 -14.68 -8.52 -6.20
N ASN A 117 -14.61 -9.04 -4.97
CA ASN A 117 -15.75 -9.15 -4.09
C ASN A 117 -16.06 -7.81 -3.41
N HIS A 118 -17.29 -7.33 -3.57
CA HIS A 118 -17.82 -6.10 -2.99
C HIS A 118 -18.77 -6.39 -1.79
N GLU A 119 -18.82 -7.63 -1.29
CA GLU A 119 -19.65 -8.02 -0.12
C GLU A 119 -19.28 -7.28 1.17
N TRP A 120 -18.04 -6.77 1.26
CA TRP A 120 -17.55 -6.02 2.43
C TRP A 120 -17.54 -4.50 2.23
N ASP A 121 -18.21 -4.03 1.17
CA ASP A 121 -18.39 -2.61 0.93
C ASP A 121 -19.31 -2.02 2.00
N GLU A 122 -18.89 -0.88 2.56
CA GLU A 122 -19.65 -0.11 3.52
C GLU A 122 -20.09 1.18 2.84
N LEU A 123 -20.96 1.04 1.83
CA LEU A 123 -21.25 2.06 0.83
C LEU A 123 -21.47 3.45 1.42
N LYS A 124 -22.29 3.55 2.48
CA LYS A 124 -22.55 4.81 3.16
C LYS A 124 -21.26 5.46 3.68
N LYS A 125 -20.42 4.69 4.40
CA LYS A 125 -19.15 5.19 4.97
C LYS A 125 -18.16 5.55 3.86
N GLU A 126 -18.09 4.75 2.81
CA GLU A 126 -17.22 5.01 1.67
C GLU A 126 -17.64 6.28 0.94
N THR A 127 -18.93 6.44 0.63
CA THR A 127 -19.44 7.68 0.02
C THR A 127 -19.29 8.89 0.94
N ASP A 128 -19.43 8.72 2.27
CA ASP A 128 -19.19 9.79 3.24
C ASP A 128 -17.72 10.24 3.23
N LEU A 129 -16.77 9.30 3.11
CA LEU A 129 -15.35 9.62 2.97
C LEU A 129 -15.03 10.26 1.62
N ILE A 130 -15.57 9.71 0.52
CA ILE A 130 -15.40 10.27 -0.83
C ILE A 130 -15.97 11.68 -0.90
N SER A 131 -17.08 11.98 -0.21
CA SER A 131 -17.70 13.30 -0.21
C SER A 131 -16.78 14.42 0.30
N LYS A 132 -15.76 14.06 1.11
CA LYS A 132 -14.77 14.99 1.64
C LYS A 132 -13.61 15.27 0.69
N LEU A 133 -13.47 14.49 -0.38
CA LEU A 133 -12.41 14.65 -1.38
C LEU A 133 -12.77 15.72 -2.39
N ASN A 134 -11.75 16.26 -3.05
CA ASN A 134 -11.95 17.02 -4.28
C ASN A 134 -12.44 16.10 -5.41
N ASN A 135 -13.17 16.64 -6.38
CA ASN A 135 -13.74 15.89 -7.51
C ASN A 135 -14.66 14.71 -7.08
N ASN A 136 -15.26 14.82 -5.90
CA ASN A 136 -16.10 13.79 -5.29
C ASN A 136 -17.28 13.34 -6.16
N ASN A 137 -17.97 14.24 -6.87
CA ASN A 137 -19.17 13.91 -7.62
C ASN A 137 -18.91 12.90 -8.74
N GLU A 138 -17.79 13.05 -9.44
CA GLU A 138 -17.38 12.12 -10.48
C GLU A 138 -16.91 10.79 -9.88
N LEU A 139 -16.13 10.86 -8.80
CA LEU A 139 -15.65 9.68 -8.09
C LEU A 139 -16.79 8.85 -7.48
N ILE A 140 -17.81 9.48 -6.88
CA ILE A 140 -19.01 8.80 -6.37
C ILE A 140 -19.74 8.12 -7.53
N LYS A 141 -20.00 8.84 -8.63
CA LYS A 141 -20.67 8.27 -9.81
C LYS A 141 -19.93 7.05 -10.38
N PHE A 142 -18.59 7.10 -10.37
CA PHE A 142 -17.75 5.99 -10.78
C PHE A 142 -17.79 4.84 -9.76
N TYR A 143 -17.63 5.14 -8.48
CA TYR A 143 -17.61 4.19 -7.37
C TYR A 143 -18.88 3.33 -7.31
N MET A 144 -20.05 3.94 -7.54
CA MET A 144 -21.34 3.25 -7.57
C MET A 144 -21.46 2.21 -8.71
N ARG A 145 -20.57 2.25 -9.71
CA ARG A 145 -20.48 1.24 -10.78
C ARG A 145 -19.52 0.14 -10.36
N TYR A 146 -19.89 -0.64 -9.34
CA TYR A 146 -19.06 -1.68 -8.72
C TYR A 146 -18.47 -2.69 -9.73
N ASN A 147 -19.15 -2.95 -10.85
CA ASN A 147 -18.64 -3.82 -11.92
C ASN A 147 -17.51 -3.20 -12.76
N ASN A 148 -17.10 -1.96 -12.50
CA ASN A 148 -16.08 -1.24 -13.28
C ASN A 148 -14.74 -1.12 -12.53
N TRP A 149 -14.66 -1.59 -11.29
CA TRP A 149 -13.46 -1.50 -10.48
C TRP A 149 -13.35 -2.68 -9.52
N ALA A 150 -12.13 -2.92 -9.05
CA ALA A 150 -11.81 -3.93 -8.04
C ALA A 150 -11.05 -3.25 -6.89
N GLY A 151 -11.19 -3.76 -5.67
CA GLY A 151 -10.42 -3.26 -4.54
C GLY A 151 -8.96 -3.70 -4.58
N SER A 152 -8.11 -3.04 -3.79
CA SER A 152 -6.68 -3.35 -3.68
C SER A 152 -6.31 -3.70 -2.24
N LEU A 153 -5.90 -4.95 -1.99
CA LEU A 153 -5.53 -5.39 -0.64
C LEU A 153 -4.40 -4.52 -0.07
N GLY A 154 -4.67 -3.86 1.05
CA GLY A 154 -3.72 -2.97 1.70
C GLY A 154 -3.23 -1.81 0.83
N ILE A 155 -3.87 -1.55 -0.31
CA ILE A 155 -3.38 -0.57 -1.31
C ILE A 155 -1.93 -0.85 -1.74
N MET A 156 -1.48 -2.09 -1.60
CA MET A 156 -0.15 -2.50 -2.01
C MET A 156 -0.06 -2.39 -3.52
N SER A 157 0.89 -1.60 -4.00
CA SER A 157 0.93 -1.22 -5.40
C SER A 157 2.34 -0.94 -5.91
N ILE A 158 2.46 -0.96 -7.22
CA ILE A 158 3.60 -0.48 -7.98
C ILE A 158 3.13 0.82 -8.60
N ALA A 159 3.75 1.95 -8.29
CA ALA A 159 3.30 3.23 -8.81
C ALA A 159 4.45 4.21 -9.01
N ASP A 160 4.32 5.05 -10.04
CA ASP A 160 5.26 6.13 -10.28
C ASP A 160 4.98 7.32 -9.35
N SER A 161 6.04 7.99 -8.89
CA SER A 161 5.93 9.13 -7.98
C SER A 161 5.06 10.26 -8.53
N GLU A 162 5.12 10.50 -9.84
CA GLU A 162 4.31 11.51 -10.52
C GLU A 162 2.81 11.19 -10.38
N PHE A 163 2.42 9.95 -10.67
CA PHE A 163 1.02 9.55 -10.55
C PHE A 163 0.51 9.67 -9.10
N ILE A 164 1.31 9.23 -8.12
CA ILE A 164 0.93 9.33 -6.71
C ILE A 164 0.77 10.80 -6.30
N LYS A 165 1.69 11.67 -6.72
CA LYS A 165 1.61 13.12 -6.47
C LYS A 165 0.35 13.72 -7.10
N ASP A 166 0.05 13.36 -8.33
CA ASP A 166 -1.13 13.83 -9.06
C ASP A 166 -2.42 13.47 -8.32
N ILE A 167 -2.62 12.20 -7.93
CA ILE A 167 -3.84 11.81 -7.21
C ILE A 167 -3.93 12.40 -5.82
N TYR A 168 -2.79 12.53 -5.12
CA TYR A 168 -2.74 13.10 -3.78
C TYR A 168 -3.23 14.54 -3.79
N GLN A 169 -2.82 15.32 -4.79
CA GLN A 169 -3.22 16.71 -4.98
C GLN A 169 -4.63 16.82 -5.58
N LYS A 170 -4.93 16.08 -6.65
CA LYS A 170 -6.21 16.13 -7.38
C LYS A 170 -7.41 15.82 -6.48
N TYR A 171 -7.27 14.84 -5.59
CA TYR A 171 -8.35 14.43 -4.67
C TYR A 171 -8.22 15.05 -3.28
N ASN A 172 -7.15 15.78 -3.01
CA ASN A 172 -6.81 16.30 -1.68
C ASN A 172 -6.85 15.21 -0.59
N LEU A 173 -6.06 14.15 -0.79
CA LEU A 173 -6.06 12.99 0.10
C LEU A 173 -5.61 13.32 1.54
N THR A 174 -5.03 14.50 1.78
CA THR A 174 -4.68 14.98 3.13
C THR A 174 -5.87 14.97 4.09
N ILE A 175 -7.10 15.19 3.59
CA ILE A 175 -8.31 15.21 4.40
C ILE A 175 -8.58 13.85 5.05
N LEU A 176 -8.12 12.75 4.45
CA LEU A 176 -8.35 11.41 4.98
C LEU A 176 -7.37 11.06 6.10
N GLU A 177 -6.23 11.75 6.24
CA GLU A 177 -5.14 11.37 7.13
C GLU A 177 -5.57 11.19 8.60
N SER A 178 -6.43 12.07 9.13
CA SER A 178 -6.94 12.01 10.51
C SER A 178 -8.23 11.20 10.69
N LEU A 179 -8.75 10.63 9.59
CA LEU A 179 -10.03 9.92 9.57
C LEU A 179 -9.89 8.40 9.61
N LEU A 180 -8.66 7.87 9.59
CA LEU A 180 -8.34 6.44 9.47
C LEU A 180 -8.06 5.79 10.84
N ASN A 181 -8.99 5.96 11.77
CA ASN A 181 -8.78 5.59 13.18
C ASN A 181 -9.07 4.12 13.50
N ASN A 182 -9.67 3.37 12.57
CA ASN A 182 -9.98 1.96 12.78
C ASN A 182 -9.86 1.13 11.50
N ARG A 183 -9.86 -0.20 11.67
CA ARG A 183 -9.74 -1.16 10.57
C ARG A 183 -10.81 -0.97 9.49
N LYS A 184 -12.06 -0.68 9.86
CA LYS A 184 -13.14 -0.50 8.88
C LYS A 184 -12.88 0.70 7.98
N GLN A 185 -12.43 1.81 8.55
CA GLN A 185 -12.07 3.01 7.77
C GLN A 185 -10.87 2.76 6.86
N ARG A 186 -9.87 2.00 7.33
CA ARG A 186 -8.73 1.55 6.51
C ARG A 186 -9.17 0.68 5.33
N MET A 187 -10.10 -0.26 5.55
CA MET A 187 -10.68 -1.06 4.46
C MET A 187 -11.47 -0.18 3.48
N CYS A 188 -12.20 0.84 3.94
CA CYS A 188 -12.85 1.80 3.04
C CYS A 188 -11.81 2.52 2.17
N LEU A 189 -10.68 2.92 2.76
CA LEU A 189 -9.59 3.55 2.03
C LEU A 189 -9.05 2.65 0.92
N GLU A 190 -8.93 1.34 1.15
CA GLU A 190 -8.49 0.38 0.12
C GLU A 190 -9.34 0.47 -1.15
N ARG A 191 -10.66 0.56 -0.99
CA ARG A 191 -11.59 0.67 -2.11
C ARG A 191 -11.60 2.05 -2.74
N ILE A 192 -11.51 3.10 -1.92
CA ILE A 192 -11.49 4.50 -2.40
C ILE A 192 -10.24 4.75 -3.26
N ILE A 193 -9.05 4.39 -2.77
CA ILE A 193 -7.82 4.56 -3.53
C ILE A 193 -7.81 3.65 -4.76
N ALA A 194 -8.35 2.43 -4.66
CA ALA A 194 -8.46 1.58 -5.82
C ALA A 194 -9.35 2.21 -6.91
N ALA A 195 -10.54 2.69 -6.56
CA ALA A 195 -11.43 3.39 -7.48
C ALA A 195 -10.77 4.62 -8.12
N ILE A 196 -9.92 5.34 -7.38
CA ILE A 196 -9.11 6.44 -7.93
C ILE A 196 -8.14 5.96 -9.02
N PHE A 197 -7.44 4.83 -8.83
CA PHE A 197 -6.57 4.30 -9.89
C PHE A 197 -7.36 3.95 -11.17
N PHE A 198 -8.57 3.42 -11.01
CA PHE A 198 -9.43 3.08 -12.15
C PHE A 198 -9.99 4.32 -12.86
N ILE A 199 -10.50 5.31 -12.14
CA ILE A 199 -11.06 6.52 -12.76
C ILE A 199 -9.97 7.36 -13.45
N GLU A 200 -8.73 7.33 -12.93
CA GLU A 200 -7.56 7.93 -13.59
C GLU A 200 -7.00 7.07 -14.74
N LYS A 201 -7.66 5.97 -15.08
CA LYS A 201 -7.31 5.06 -16.18
C LYS A 201 -5.88 4.52 -16.09
N LYS A 202 -5.36 4.37 -14.88
CA LYS A 202 -4.05 3.73 -14.65
C LYS A 202 -4.14 2.21 -14.65
N VAL A 203 -5.31 1.68 -14.34
CA VAL A 203 -5.61 0.26 -14.33
C VAL A 203 -6.94 -0.02 -15.02
N THR A 204 -7.11 -1.27 -15.46
CA THR A 204 -8.38 -1.85 -15.96
C THR A 204 -8.62 -3.17 -15.22
N LEU A 205 -9.84 -3.72 -15.26
CA LEU A 205 -10.14 -4.97 -14.53
C LEU A 205 -9.25 -6.14 -14.97
N ASP A 206 -8.92 -6.20 -16.27
CA ASP A 206 -8.05 -7.24 -16.84
C ASP A 206 -6.57 -7.08 -16.45
N ASN A 207 -6.19 -5.90 -15.95
CA ASN A 207 -4.79 -5.54 -15.74
C ASN A 207 -4.56 -4.76 -14.44
N CYS A 208 -5.45 -4.83 -13.45
CA CYS A 208 -5.32 -4.00 -12.25
C CYS A 208 -4.38 -4.58 -11.20
N SER A 209 -4.10 -5.87 -11.22
CA SER A 209 -3.14 -6.48 -10.29
C SER A 209 -2.06 -7.31 -10.96
N LEU A 210 -0.97 -7.52 -10.24
CA LEU A 210 0.15 -8.35 -10.68
C LEU A 210 -0.05 -9.83 -10.32
N PHE A 211 -0.62 -10.10 -9.14
CA PHE A 211 -0.77 -11.45 -8.60
C PHE A 211 -2.22 -11.93 -8.59
N GLY A 212 -3.13 -11.17 -9.19
CA GLY A 212 -4.53 -11.52 -9.36
C GLY A 212 -5.40 -11.27 -8.13
N ASP A 213 -6.54 -11.97 -8.10
CA ASP A 213 -7.51 -11.88 -7.00
C ASP A 213 -6.98 -12.59 -5.75
N TYR A 214 -6.88 -11.84 -4.65
CA TYR A 214 -6.44 -12.34 -3.35
C TYR A 214 -7.34 -13.47 -2.82
N TYR A 215 -8.66 -13.36 -2.98
CA TYR A 215 -9.59 -14.38 -2.48
C TYR A 215 -9.76 -15.54 -3.48
N GLY A 216 -9.63 -15.26 -4.77
CA GLY A 216 -9.78 -16.26 -5.83
C GLY A 216 -8.56 -17.18 -6.00
N ASN A 217 -7.34 -16.66 -5.83
CA ASN A 217 -6.13 -17.39 -6.23
C ASN A 217 -5.37 -18.08 -5.10
N THR A 218 -5.65 -17.81 -3.81
CA THR A 218 -4.78 -18.15 -2.65
C THR A 218 -4.48 -19.64 -2.44
N LYS A 219 -5.02 -20.51 -3.29
CA LYS A 219 -4.75 -21.95 -3.35
C LYS A 219 -3.59 -22.37 -4.29
N ASN A 220 -2.96 -21.46 -5.03
CA ASN A 220 -1.91 -21.82 -5.98
C ASN A 220 -0.49 -21.72 -5.38
N GLU A 221 0.23 -22.82 -5.28
CA GLU A 221 1.60 -22.88 -4.71
C GLU A 221 2.68 -22.09 -5.52
N ASN A 222 2.31 -21.51 -6.66
CA ASN A 222 3.18 -20.79 -7.61
C ASN A 222 3.43 -19.30 -7.31
N TYR A 223 3.04 -18.82 -6.12
CA TYR A 223 3.09 -17.40 -5.79
C TYR A 223 4.48 -16.77 -5.89
N LEU A 224 4.55 -15.52 -6.35
CA LEU A 224 5.76 -14.68 -6.26
C LEU A 224 5.89 -14.08 -4.85
N VAL A 225 4.75 -13.86 -4.20
CA VAL A 225 4.59 -13.13 -2.95
C VAL A 225 3.55 -13.82 -2.08
N LYS A 226 3.80 -13.92 -0.76
CA LYS A 226 2.83 -14.39 0.23
C LYS A 226 2.52 -13.28 1.23
N VAL A 227 1.28 -13.24 1.69
CA VAL A 227 0.83 -12.38 2.80
C VAL A 227 0.64 -13.29 4.01
N PHE A 228 1.20 -12.93 5.16
CA PHE A 228 0.85 -13.60 6.41
C PHE A 228 -0.63 -13.36 6.70
N GLN A 229 -1.41 -14.44 6.75
CA GLN A 229 -2.77 -14.40 7.27
C GLN A 229 -2.68 -14.24 8.79
N SER A 230 -2.56 -13.00 9.28
CA SER A 230 -2.64 -12.71 10.71
C SER A 230 -3.82 -11.76 10.98
N ARG A 231 -4.92 -12.38 11.43
CA ARG A 231 -6.15 -11.81 12.04
C ARG A 231 -7.20 -11.20 11.12
#